data_AF-A0A955HKG2-F1
#
_entry.id   AF-A0A955HKG2-F1
#
_cell.length_a   1.000
_cell.length_b   1.000
_cell.length_c   1.000
_cell.angle_alpha   90.00
_cell.angle_beta   90.00
_cell.angle_gamma   90.00
#
_symmetry.space_group_name_H-M   'P 1'
#
loop_
_entity.id
_entity.type
_entity.pdbx_description
1 polymer ?
#
loop_
_entity_poly.entity_id
_entity_poly.type
_entity_poly.pdbx_seq_one_letter_code
_entity_poly.pdbx_strand_id
1 'polypeptide(L)'
;MANDAVFTVLLLFMVSFASFGLGRASLAPLQQVAAPAALPAVQQFSGALPEPSSSTQIEVATTAQQYVASKNSNKYHLPWCSGAKRIAEENKIWFSTKEEAEAAGYTPAANCKGI
;
A
#
# COMPACT_ATOMS: atom_id res chain seq x y z
N MET A 1 -14.94 -45.27 -5.30
CA MET A 1 -15.30 -44.47 -4.11
C MET A 1 -14.08 -43.75 -3.53
N ALA A 2 -13.08 -44.44 -2.94
CA ALA A 2 -11.89 -43.76 -2.37
C ALA A 2 -10.94 -43.22 -3.46
N ASN A 3 -10.70 -43.98 -4.54
CA ASN A 3 -9.81 -43.56 -5.62
C ASN A 3 -10.35 -42.36 -6.43
N ASP A 4 -11.67 -42.25 -6.59
CA ASP A 4 -12.30 -41.12 -7.29
C ASP A 4 -12.13 -39.82 -6.48
N ALA A 5 -12.29 -39.89 -5.16
CA ALA A 5 -12.05 -38.75 -4.26
C ALA A 5 -10.56 -38.34 -4.25
N VAL A 6 -9.65 -39.32 -4.24
CA VAL A 6 -8.20 -39.04 -4.31
C VAL A 6 -7.81 -38.44 -5.67
N PHE A 7 -8.36 -38.98 -6.76
CA PHE A 7 -8.09 -38.48 -8.11
C PHE A 7 -8.63 -37.07 -8.33
N THR A 8 -9.84 -36.79 -7.85
CA THR A 8 -10.43 -35.44 -7.95
C THR A 8 -9.64 -34.41 -7.14
N VAL A 9 -9.20 -34.74 -5.92
CA VAL A 9 -8.35 -33.84 -5.12
C VAL A 9 -7.00 -33.58 -5.80
N LEU A 10 -6.38 -34.61 -6.38
CA LEU A 10 -5.12 -34.48 -7.12
C LEU A 10 -5.28 -33.61 -8.39
N LEU A 11 -6.40 -33.76 -9.10
CA LEU A 11 -6.71 -32.96 -10.29
C LEU A 11 -6.90 -31.48 -9.94
N LEU A 12 -7.63 -31.18 -8.86
CA LEU A 12 -7.83 -29.81 -8.37
C LEU A 12 -6.50 -29.15 -7.97
N PHE A 13 -5.62 -29.91 -7.32
CA PHE A 13 -4.29 -29.42 -6.96
C PHE A 13 -3.46 -29.10 -8.21
N MET A 14 -3.39 -30.00 -9.19
CA MET A 14 -2.65 -29.78 -10.44
C MET A 14 -3.14 -28.57 -11.24
N VAL A 15 -4.46 -28.40 -11.35
CA VAL A 15 -5.05 -27.25 -12.06
C VAL A 15 -4.69 -25.93 -11.36
N SER A 16 -4.71 -25.90 -10.03
CA SER A 16 -4.37 -24.70 -9.26
C SER A 16 -2.90 -24.26 -9.45
N PHE A 17 -1.95 -25.21 -9.46
CA PHE A 17 -0.53 -24.92 -9.68
C PHE A 17 -0.25 -24.43 -11.10
N ALA A 18 -0.92 -25.01 -12.10
CA ALA A 18 -0.82 -24.57 -13.48
C ALA A 18 -1.33 -23.12 -13.65
N SER A 19 -2.53 -22.81 -13.16
CA SER A 19 -3.10 -21.46 -13.26
C SER A 19 -2.27 -20.40 -12.52
N PHE A 20 -1.73 -20.75 -11.35
CA PHE A 20 -0.85 -19.85 -10.60
C PHE A 20 0.49 -19.61 -11.30
N GLY A 21 1.07 -20.64 -11.93
CA GLY A 21 2.30 -20.53 -12.70
C GLY A 21 2.17 -19.62 -13.92
N LEU A 22 1.05 -19.73 -14.67
CA LEU A 22 0.80 -18.84 -15.81
C LEU A 22 0.53 -17.39 -15.37
N GLY A 23 -0.22 -17.18 -14.28
CA GLY A 23 -0.50 -15.83 -13.76
C GLY A 23 0.75 -15.07 -13.29
N ARG A 24 1.78 -15.78 -12.81
CA ARG A 24 3.07 -15.19 -12.41
C ARG A 24 3.92 -14.77 -13.61
N ALA A 25 3.82 -15.47 -14.75
CA ALA A 25 4.57 -15.16 -15.97
C ALA A 25 3.99 -13.96 -16.76
N SER A 26 2.77 -13.53 -16.47
CA SER A 26 2.11 -12.40 -17.15
C SER A 26 2.52 -11.02 -16.65
N LEU A 27 3.43 -10.92 -15.69
CA LEU A 27 4.03 -9.66 -15.23
C LEU A 27 5.40 -9.41 -15.87
N ALA A 28 5.58 -9.81 -17.13
CA ALA A 28 6.67 -9.25 -17.93
C ALA A 28 6.41 -7.73 -18.05
N PRO A 29 7.29 -6.86 -17.52
CA PRO A 29 7.10 -5.43 -17.70
C PRO A 29 7.23 -5.14 -19.20
N LEU A 30 6.19 -4.59 -19.81
CA LEU A 30 6.32 -3.88 -21.08
C LEU A 30 7.08 -2.58 -20.82
N GLN A 31 8.35 -2.72 -20.47
CA GLN A 31 9.31 -1.64 -20.45
C GLN A 31 9.67 -1.31 -21.89
N GLN A 32 8.84 -0.51 -22.56
CA GLN A 32 9.35 0.46 -23.53
C GLN A 32 8.31 1.53 -23.87
N VAL A 33 8.17 2.53 -23.00
CA VAL A 33 7.93 3.89 -23.48
C VAL A 33 9.24 4.63 -23.26
N ALA A 34 10.08 4.61 -24.28
CA ALA A 34 11.28 5.43 -24.34
C ALA A 34 10.85 6.91 -24.37
N ALA A 35 11.03 7.61 -23.24
CA ALA A 35 10.97 9.05 -23.22
C ALA A 35 12.24 9.61 -23.90
N PRO A 36 12.13 10.53 -24.87
CA PRO A 36 13.27 11.01 -25.63
C PRO A 36 14.00 12.17 -24.91
N ALA A 37 15.28 12.27 -25.24
CA ALA A 37 16.12 13.48 -25.28
C ALA A 37 16.71 14.05 -23.97
N ALA A 38 18.04 14.17 -24.01
CA ALA A 38 18.93 14.91 -23.13
C ALA A 38 18.66 16.45 -23.19
N LEU A 39 19.04 17.33 -22.26
CA LEU A 39 20.38 17.71 -21.74
C LEU A 39 20.16 18.67 -20.50
N PRO A 40 21.14 19.48 -20.04
CA PRO A 40 22.18 19.21 -19.05
C PRO A 40 22.02 20.06 -17.76
N ALA A 41 22.99 19.92 -16.86
CA ALA A 41 23.12 20.53 -15.53
C ALA A 41 22.81 22.04 -15.40
N VAL A 42 22.19 22.41 -14.27
CA VAL A 42 22.38 23.70 -13.61
C VAL A 42 22.77 23.45 -12.17
N GLN A 43 23.94 23.97 -11.79
CA GLN A 43 24.53 23.91 -10.46
C GLN A 43 23.86 24.88 -9.49
N GLN A 44 23.86 24.46 -8.22
CA GLN A 44 23.92 25.25 -6.98
C GLN A 44 23.19 26.59 -6.90
N PHE A 45 22.25 26.67 -5.95
CA PHE A 45 22.14 27.85 -5.11
C PHE A 45 22.22 27.43 -3.63
N SER A 46 23.38 27.68 -3.04
CA SER A 46 23.55 27.73 -1.59
C SER A 46 22.89 29.02 -1.11
N GLY A 47 21.72 28.89 -0.48
CA GLY A 47 20.95 30.00 0.05
C GLY A 47 20.67 29.77 1.52
N ALA A 48 21.20 30.67 2.33
CA ALA A 48 21.17 30.70 3.78
C ALA A 48 19.80 30.38 4.41
N LEU A 49 19.89 29.81 5.61
CA LEU A 49 18.84 29.75 6.62
C LEU A 49 18.20 31.14 6.83
N PRO A 50 16.86 31.20 6.82
CA PRO A 50 16.19 31.81 7.95
C PRO A 50 15.23 30.80 8.55
N GLU A 51 15.32 30.60 9.86
CA GLU A 51 14.14 30.23 10.63
C GLU A 51 13.09 31.34 10.45
N PRO A 52 11.84 30.98 10.12
CA PRO A 52 10.70 31.72 10.61
C PRO A 52 10.10 30.92 11.77
N SER A 53 10.51 31.29 12.98
CA SER A 53 9.64 31.15 14.14
C SER A 53 8.46 32.09 13.92
N SER A 54 7.30 31.56 13.50
CA SER A 54 6.02 32.22 13.76
C SER A 54 4.80 31.38 13.40
N SER A 55 3.93 31.28 14.40
CA SER A 55 2.47 31.25 14.33
C SER A 55 1.75 29.97 13.91
N THR A 56 1.18 29.33 14.95
CA THR A 56 -0.23 28.94 15.07
C THR A 56 -0.98 28.66 13.76
N GLN A 57 -1.29 27.39 13.54
CA GLN A 57 -2.59 27.01 13.00
C GLN A 57 -3.14 25.84 13.83
N ILE A 58 -4.16 26.13 14.63
CA ILE A 58 -5.19 25.13 14.94
C ILE A 58 -5.89 24.90 13.61
N GLU A 59 -5.34 23.99 12.79
CA GLU A 59 -6.06 23.45 11.67
C GLU A 59 -6.83 22.26 12.24
N VAL A 60 -8.10 22.50 12.58
CA VAL A 60 -9.11 21.44 12.55
C VAL A 60 -9.24 21.06 11.08
N ALA A 61 -8.23 20.37 10.59
CA ALA A 61 -8.28 19.75 9.30
C ALA A 61 -9.30 18.63 9.48
N THR A 62 -10.50 18.86 8.99
CA THR A 62 -11.25 17.81 8.29
C THR A 62 -10.41 17.38 7.08
N THR A 63 -9.20 16.89 7.33
CA THR A 63 -8.46 16.06 6.39
C THR A 63 -9.42 14.92 6.14
N ALA A 64 -9.76 14.67 4.89
CA ALA A 64 -10.24 13.35 4.49
C ALA A 64 -9.25 12.36 5.11
N GLN A 65 -9.62 11.77 6.25
CA GLN A 65 -8.72 10.97 7.07
C GLN A 65 -8.52 9.70 6.28
N GLN A 66 -7.48 9.71 5.43
CA GLN A 66 -7.11 8.54 4.68
C GLN A 66 -6.58 7.52 5.67
N TYR A 67 -7.26 6.39 5.75
CA TYR A 67 -6.86 5.30 6.62
C TYR A 67 -5.91 4.40 5.84
N VAL A 68 -4.79 4.03 6.45
CA VAL A 68 -3.80 3.16 5.84
C VAL A 68 -3.76 1.83 6.58
N ALA A 69 -3.97 0.74 5.86
CA ALA A 69 -3.81 -0.61 6.35
C ALA A 69 -2.62 -1.31 5.70
N SER A 70 -2.18 -2.42 6.30
CA SER A 70 -1.16 -3.27 5.69
C SER A 70 -1.78 -4.50 5.04
N LYS A 71 -1.29 -4.91 3.87
CA LYS A 71 -1.63 -6.22 3.29
C LYS A 71 -1.27 -7.38 4.21
N ASN A 72 -0.24 -7.22 5.05
CA ASN A 72 0.23 -8.24 5.97
C ASN A 72 -0.49 -8.21 7.33
N SER A 73 -1.37 -7.22 7.57
CA SER A 73 -2.10 -7.14 8.83
C SER A 73 -3.50 -6.56 8.65
N ASN A 74 -4.48 -7.18 9.26
CA ASN A 74 -5.88 -6.74 9.35
C ASN A 74 -6.08 -5.55 10.32
N LYS A 75 -5.11 -4.63 10.40
CA LYS A 75 -5.18 -3.39 11.17
C LYS A 75 -5.04 -2.18 10.26
N TYR A 76 -5.88 -1.17 10.46
CA TYR A 76 -5.77 0.12 9.81
C TYR A 76 -5.28 1.18 10.81
N HIS A 77 -4.59 2.19 10.28
CA HIS A 77 -3.92 3.25 11.02
C HIS A 77 -4.20 4.60 10.34
N LEU A 78 -3.90 5.69 11.03
CA LEU A 78 -3.81 7.01 10.41
C LEU A 78 -2.41 7.22 9.79
N PRO A 79 -2.25 8.11 8.79
CA PRO A 79 -0.98 8.29 8.07
C PRO A 79 0.16 8.78 8.97
N TRP A 80 -0.19 9.54 10.01
CA TRP A 80 0.75 10.10 10.98
C TRP A 80 1.19 9.08 12.04
N CYS A 81 0.53 7.93 12.11
CA CYS A 81 0.78 6.90 13.11
C CYS A 81 2.13 6.21 12.91
N SER A 82 2.83 5.87 13.99
CA SER A 82 4.07 5.09 13.89
C SER A 82 3.86 3.71 13.24
N GLY A 83 2.67 3.12 13.40
CA GLY A 83 2.29 1.88 12.71
C GLY A 83 2.29 2.05 11.19
N ALA A 84 1.62 3.09 10.69
CA ALA A 84 1.55 3.43 9.27
C ALA A 84 2.93 3.66 8.62
N LYS A 85 3.83 4.37 9.32
CA LYS A 85 5.18 4.67 8.83
C LYS A 85 6.06 3.43 8.67
N ARG A 86 5.76 2.36 9.39
CA ARG A 86 6.51 1.09 9.32
C ARG A 86 6.00 0.15 8.23
N ILE A 87 4.85 0.44 7.63
CA ILE A 87 4.31 -0.35 6.53
C ILE A 87 5.14 -0.04 5.28
N ALA A 88 5.70 -1.08 4.68
CA ALA A 88 6.38 -0.96 3.38
C ALA A 88 5.39 -0.44 2.33
N GLU A 89 5.84 0.44 1.43
CA GLU A 89 4.96 1.11 0.44
C GLU A 89 4.16 0.10 -0.40
N GLU A 90 4.80 -1.00 -0.80
CA GLU A 90 4.19 -2.12 -1.53
C GLU A 90 3.03 -2.83 -0.79
N ASN A 91 2.97 -2.66 0.53
CA ASN A 91 2.00 -3.29 1.41
C ASN A 91 0.98 -2.29 1.96
N LYS A 92 1.03 -1.02 1.57
CA LYS A 92 0.04 -0.02 1.99
C LYS A 92 -1.25 -0.16 1.20
N ILE A 93 -2.37 -0.18 1.90
CA ILE A 93 -3.72 -0.06 1.33
C ILE A 93 -4.33 1.20 1.91
N TRP A 94 -4.84 2.06 1.05
CA TRP A 94 -5.46 3.32 1.45
C TRP A 94 -6.98 3.20 1.34
N PHE A 95 -7.66 3.63 2.39
CA PHE A 95 -9.13 3.70 2.46
C PHE A 95 -9.55 5.15 2.66
N SER A 96 -10.68 5.51 2.06
CA SER A 96 -11.20 6.88 2.13
C SER A 96 -11.99 7.11 3.41
N THR A 97 -12.58 6.03 3.97
CA THR A 97 -13.38 6.08 5.20
C THR A 97 -13.06 4.88 6.10
N LYS A 98 -13.43 4.99 7.39
CA LYS A 98 -13.26 3.89 8.34
C LYS A 98 -14.21 2.73 8.03
N GLU A 99 -15.41 3.05 7.55
CA GLU A 99 -16.44 2.06 7.22
C GLU A 99 -15.98 1.19 6.05
N GLU A 100 -15.24 1.77 5.09
CA GLU A 100 -14.64 1.02 3.98
C GLU A 100 -13.57 0.05 4.48
N ALA A 101 -12.71 0.49 5.39
CA ALA A 101 -11.68 -0.35 6.00
C ALA A 101 -12.32 -1.51 6.81
N GLU A 102 -13.36 -1.21 7.59
CA GLU A 102 -14.08 -2.20 8.39
C GLU A 102 -14.89 -3.17 7.54
N ALA A 103 -15.54 -2.70 6.46
CA ALA A 103 -16.22 -3.54 5.48
C ALA A 103 -15.24 -4.46 4.74
N ALA A 104 -14.00 -4.02 4.52
CA ALA A 104 -12.90 -4.82 4.00
C ALA A 104 -12.29 -5.79 5.03
N GLY A 105 -12.76 -5.78 6.29
CA GLY A 105 -12.33 -6.69 7.35
C GLY A 105 -11.11 -6.20 8.15
N TYR A 106 -10.77 -4.91 8.06
CA TYR A 106 -9.69 -4.31 8.85
C TYR A 106 -10.21 -3.74 10.17
N THR A 107 -9.38 -3.83 11.20
CA THR A 107 -9.70 -3.37 12.57
C THR A 107 -8.89 -2.13 12.96
N PRO A 108 -9.42 -1.25 13.82
CA PRO A 108 -8.68 -0.08 14.25
C PRO A 108 -7.46 -0.46 15.07
N ALA A 109 -6.33 0.17 14.79
CA ALA A 109 -5.11 -0.10 15.52
C ALA A 109 -5.11 0.55 16.90
N ALA A 110 -5.05 -0.28 17.96
CA ALA A 110 -5.04 0.20 19.35
C ALA A 110 -3.86 1.13 19.71
N ASN A 111 -2.76 1.08 18.94
CA ASN A 111 -1.60 1.94 19.14
C ASN A 111 -1.70 3.29 18.39
N CYS A 112 -2.83 3.55 17.72
CA CYS A 112 -3.12 4.81 17.09
C CYS A 112 -4.16 5.56 17.90
N LYS A 113 -3.91 6.84 18.23
CA LYS A 113 -4.88 7.66 18.97
C LYS A 113 -5.78 8.38 17.96
N GLY A 114 -7.10 8.32 18.11
CA GLY A 114 -8.03 9.03 17.21
C GLY A 114 -8.51 8.23 16.00
N ILE A 115 -8.50 6.91 16.11
CA ILE A 115 -9.07 5.95 15.16
C ILE A 115 -10.30 5.28 15.77
#